data_AF-A0A9D0LJX8-F1
#
_entry.id   AF-A0A9D0LJX8-F1
#
_cell.length_a   1.000
_cell.length_b   1.000
_cell.length_c   1.000
_cell.angle_alpha   90.00
_cell.angle_beta   90.00
_cell.angle_gamma   90.00
#
_symmetry.space_group_name_H-M   'P 1'
#
loop_
_entity.id
_entity.type
_entity.pdbx_description
1 polymer ?
#
loop_
_entity_poly.entity_id
_entity_poly.type
_entity_poly.pdbx_seq_one_letter_code
_entity_poly.pdbx_strand_id
1 'polypeptide(L)' 'MAQVKDVVCGMMVNPETAPAKTEYKGETYYFCAPGCKVAFEKDPEKYLKGEGGGMHAGHHGHHGH' A
#
# COMPACT_ATOMS: atom_id res chain seq x y z
N MET A 1 -7.60 4.70 16.49
CA MET A 1 -6.18 4.59 16.11
C MET A 1 -6.11 4.84 14.62
N ALA A 2 -5.47 5.91 14.21
CA ALA A 2 -5.34 6.23 12.78
C ALA A 2 -4.36 5.23 12.17
N GLN A 3 -4.85 4.36 11.29
CA GLN A 3 -4.03 3.39 10.57
C GLN A 3 -3.86 3.93 9.15
N VAL A 4 -2.64 3.86 8.63
CA VAL A 4 -2.31 4.27 7.28
C VAL A 4 -2.12 3.04 6.40
N LYS A 5 -2.50 3.14 5.14
CA LYS A 5 -2.36 2.03 4.19
C LYS A 5 -0.96 2.06 3.58
N ASP A 6 -0.23 0.95 3.72
CA ASP A 6 1.00 0.72 2.98
C ASP A 6 0.66 0.63 1.49
N VAL A 7 1.17 1.57 0.69
CA VAL A 7 0.90 1.66 -0.75
C VAL A 7 1.57 0.56 -1.59
N VAL A 8 2.51 -0.18 -1.01
CA VAL A 8 3.20 -1.29 -1.68
C VAL A 8 2.40 -2.58 -1.56
N CYS A 9 1.96 -2.92 -0.35
CA CYS A 9 1.28 -4.19 -0.08
C CYS A 9 -0.23 -4.05 0.22
N GLY A 10 -0.73 -2.83 0.45
CA GLY A 10 -2.12 -2.55 0.81
C GLY A 10 -2.47 -2.84 2.28
N MET A 11 -1.49 -3.18 3.11
CA MET A 11 -1.69 -3.52 4.51
C MET A 11 -1.91 -2.27 5.37
N MET A 12 -2.78 -2.37 6.37
CA MET A 12 -2.95 -1.31 7.37
C MET A 12 -1.77 -1.33 8.35
N VAL A 13 -1.09 -0.20 8.49
CA VAL A 13 0.06 0.00 9.37
C VAL A 13 -0.26 1.10 10.37
N ASN A 14 0.21 0.95 11.61
CA ASN A 14 0.12 2.01 12.60
C ASN A 14 1.32 2.97 12.44
N PRO A 15 1.10 4.27 12.15
CA PRO A 15 2.19 5.24 12.00
C PRO A 15 3.02 5.45 13.27
N GLU A 16 2.44 5.19 14.45
CA GLU A 16 3.13 5.32 15.75
C GLU A 16 4.12 4.17 16.00
N THR A 17 3.85 2.99 15.45
CA THR A 17 4.66 1.78 15.64
C THR A 17 5.24 1.23 14.34
N ALA A 18 5.21 2.02 13.26
CA ALA A 18 5.64 1.57 11.94
C ALA A 18 7.14 1.24 11.96
N PRO A 19 7.54 0.04 11.50
CA PRO A 19 8.95 -0.34 11.48
C PRO A 19 9.74 0.44 10.42
N ALA A 20 9.08 0.97 9.39
CA ALA A 20 9.70 1.80 8.37
C ALA A 20 8.75 2.93 7.91
N LYS A 21 9.34 4.10 7.63
CA LYS A 21 8.66 5.26 7.06
C LYS A 21 9.58 6.03 6.12
N THR A 22 9.00 6.80 5.21
CA THR A 22 9.73 7.71 4.31
C THR A 22 8.91 8.97 4.06
N GLU A 23 9.59 10.05 3.71
CA GLU A 23 8.94 11.32 3.34
C GLU A 23 9.05 11.51 1.84
N TYR A 24 7.93 11.69 1.15
CA TYR A 24 7.88 11.86 -0.30
C TYR A 24 6.85 12.94 -0.65
N LYS A 25 7.27 13.94 -1.45
CA LYS A 25 6.44 15.11 -1.82
C LYS A 25 5.86 15.89 -0.62
N GLY A 26 6.53 15.84 0.54
CA GLY A 26 6.05 16.46 1.78
C GLY A 26 5.00 15.65 2.55
N GLU A 27 4.70 14.43 2.11
CA GLU A 27 3.85 13.48 2.83
C GLU A 27 4.70 12.36 3.46
N THR A 28 4.32 11.94 4.67
CA THR A 28 4.97 10.81 5.35
C THR A 28 4.22 9.52 5.04
N TYR A 29 4.91 8.57 4.39
CA TYR A 29 4.41 7.23 4.11
C TYR A 29 5.01 6.22 5.08
N TYR A 30 4.20 5.26 5.50
CA TYR A 30 4.57 4.24 6.47
C TYR A 30 4.41 2.85 5.87
N PHE A 31 5.31 1.95 6.21
CA PHE A 31 5.41 0.64 5.60
C PHE A 31 5.44 -0.46 6.64
N CYS A 32 4.84 -1.61 6.30
CA CYS A 32 4.77 -2.76 7.19
C CYS A 32 6.14 -3.43 7.38
N ALA A 33 7.05 -3.21 6.43
CA ALA A 33 8.39 -3.77 6.44
C ALA A 33 9.39 -2.84 5.74
N PRO A 34 10.68 -2.90 6.10
CA PRO A 34 11.73 -2.16 5.40
C PRO A 34 11.83 -2.54 3.91
N GLY A 35 11.46 -3.77 3.54
CA GLY A 35 11.38 -4.17 2.13
C GLY A 35 10.34 -3.39 1.33
N CYS A 36 9.20 -3.06 1.93
CA CYS A 36 8.18 -2.21 1.30
C CYS A 36 8.69 -0.77 1.14
N LYS A 37 9.38 -0.23 2.16
CA LYS A 37 10.05 1.08 2.02
C LYS A 37 11.01 1.11 0.84
N VAL A 38 11.91 0.15 0.72
CA VAL A 38 12.90 0.10 -0.38
C VAL A 38 12.21 -0.04 -1.75
N ALA A 39 11.16 -0.86 -1.83
CA ALA A 39 10.37 -0.99 -3.06
C ALA A 39 9.72 0.35 -3.44
N PHE A 40 9.14 1.06 -2.46
CA PHE A 40 8.57 2.38 -2.66
C PHE A 40 9.61 3.42 -3.08
N GLU A 41 10.78 3.46 -2.43
CA GLU A 41 11.85 4.42 -2.78
C GLU A 41 12.39 4.23 -4.20
N LYS A 42 12.34 3.01 -4.75
CA LYS A 42 12.74 2.73 -6.13
C LYS A 42 11.78 3.33 -7.16
N ASP A 43 10.48 3.23 -6.91
CA ASP A 43 9.43 3.62 -7.88
C ASP A 43 8.18 4.17 -7.16
N PRO A 44 8.29 5.30 -6.43
CA PRO A 44 7.20 5.78 -5.57
C PRO A 44 5.97 6.16 -6.39
N GLU A 45 6.18 6.76 -7.57
CA GLU A 45 5.11 7.16 -8.49
C GLU A 45 4.25 5.98 -8.95
N LYS A 46 4.84 4.78 -9.09
CA LYS A 46 4.11 3.57 -9.47
C LYS A 46 3.11 3.14 -8.40
N TYR A 47 3.50 3.23 -7.13
CA TYR A 47 2.65 2.85 -6.00
C TYR A 47 1.61 3.93 -5.68
N LEU A 48 1.99 5.21 -5.82
CA LEU A 48 1.08 6.34 -5.59
C LEU A 48 0.03 6.51 -6.70
N LYS A 49 0.37 6.19 -7.95
CA LYS A 49 -0.59 6.23 -9.07
C LYS A 49 -1.71 5.18 -8.94
N GLY A 50 -1.58 4.24 -8.00
CA GLY A 50 -2.53 3.17 -7.73
C GLY A 50 -3.30 3.34 -6.42
N GLU A 51 -3.68 4.56 -6.03
CA GLU A 51 -4.48 4.80 -4.81
C GLU A 51 -5.67 3.83 -4.68
N GLY A 52 -5.54 2.88 -3.74
CA GLY A 52 -6.68 2.45 -2.91
C GLY A 52 -7.49 1.23 -3.33
N GLY A 53 -7.36 0.66 -4.53
CA GLY A 53 -8.31 -0.33 -5.07
C GLY A 53 -8.18 -1.78 -4.58
N GLY A 54 -8.32 -2.03 -3.28
CA GLY A 54 -8.65 -3.37 -2.80
C GLY A 54 -10.11 -3.70 -3.04
N MET A 55 -10.55 -3.96 -4.27
CA MET A 55 -11.75 -4.77 -4.56
C MET A 55 -11.83 -5.18 -6.04
N HIS A 56 -11.38 -6.40 -6.37
CA HIS A 56 -12.12 -7.21 -7.35
C HIS A 56 -13.28 -7.84 -6.56
N ALA A 57 -14.36 -7.08 -6.40
CA ALA A 57 -15.64 -7.61 -5.97
C ALA A 57 -16.47 -7.91 -7.22
N GLY A 58 -16.72 -9.21 -7.45
CA GLY A 58 -17.71 -9.75 -8.40
C GLY A 58 -17.21 -9.89 -9.84
N HIS A 59 -17.26 -11.06 -10.49
CA HIS A 59 -18.44 -11.93 -10.58
C HIS A 59 -18.05 -13.41 -10.80
N HIS A 60 -18.59 -14.30 -9.96
CA HIS A 60 -18.69 -15.74 -10.23
C HIS A 60 -19.45 -15.98 -11.54
N GLY A 61 -18.90 -16.75 -12.47
CA GLY A 61 -19.61 -17.16 -13.68
C GLY A 61 -19.03 -18.41 -14.31
N HIS A 62 -19.41 -19.57 -13.77
CA HIS A 62 -19.18 -20.89 -14.36
C HIS A 62 -20.02 -20.98 -15.65
N HIS A 63 -19.40 -21.10 -16.83
CA HIS A 63 -20.13 -21.45 -18.06
C HIS A 63 -19.60 -22.80 -18.55
N GLY A 64 -20.32 -23.86 -18.19
CA GLY A 64 -20.12 -25.20 -18.71
C GLY A 64 -20.70 -25.32 -20.13
N HIS A 65 -20.09 -26.21 -20.91
CA HIS A 65 -20.62 -26.73 -22.17
C HIS A 65 -21.02 -28.19 -21.94
#